data_AF-A0A0A0V5D8-F1
#
_entry.id   AF-A0A0A0V5D8-F1
#
_cell.length_a   1.000
_cell.length_b   1.000
_cell.length_c   1.000
_cell.angle_alpha   90.00
_cell.angle_beta   90.00
_cell.angle_gamma   90.00
#
_symmetry.space_group_name_H-M   'P 1'
#
loop_
_entity.id
_entity.type
_entity.pdbx_description
1 polymer ?
#
loop_
_entity_poly.entity_id
_entity_poly.type
_entity_poly.pdbx_seq_one_letter_code
_entity_poly.pdbx_strand_id
1 'polypeptide(L)' 'FEGCMIEGNQVEVGKDYMATNPCAKMTCNGAGSYSGVGCTFPACKGESKTVPGPAKPYPECCPTVTCA' A
#
# COMPACT_ATOMS: atom_id res chain seq x y z
N PHE A 1 23.31 6.01 -4.17
CA PHE A 1 22.20 6.19 -3.21
C PHE A 1 21.76 4.80 -2.78
N GLU A 2 21.74 4.53 -1.48
CA GLU A 2 21.42 3.18 -0.96
C GLU A 2 19.94 3.03 -0.55
N GLY A 3 19.13 4.10 -0.66
CA GLY A 3 17.70 4.06 -0.39
C GLY A 3 16.85 3.51 -1.54
N CYS A 4 15.56 3.77 -1.50
CA CYS A 4 14.56 3.29 -2.46
C CYS A 4 13.93 4.44 -3.22
N MET A 5 13.56 4.19 -4.48
CA MET A 5 12.72 5.09 -5.27
C MET A 5 11.29 4.55 -5.27
N ILE A 6 10.39 5.21 -4.56
CA ILE A 6 9.00 4.80 -4.41
C ILE A 6 8.10 5.94 -4.88
N GLU A 7 7.32 5.73 -5.95
CA GLU A 7 6.50 6.77 -6.60
C GLU A 7 7.29 8.05 -6.98
N GLY A 8 8.56 7.91 -7.35
CA GLY A 8 9.43 9.06 -7.65
C GLY A 8 10.01 9.76 -6.41
N ASN A 9 9.67 9.31 -5.20
CA ASN A 9 10.23 9.81 -3.95
C ASN A 9 11.46 8.98 -3.52
N GLN A 10 12.50 9.66 -3.04
CA GLN A 10 13.63 9.02 -2.39
C GLN A 10 13.27 8.70 -0.94
N VAL A 11 13.32 7.42 -0.60
CA VAL A 11 13.02 6.90 0.74
C VAL A 11 14.29 6.31 1.32
N GLU A 12 14.64 6.70 2.54
CA GLU A 12 15.81 6.18 3.24
C GLU A 12 15.59 4.72 3.70
N VAL A 13 16.68 3.97 3.83
CA VAL A 13 16.65 2.58 4.32
C VAL A 13 16.05 2.53 5.73
N GLY A 14 15.12 1.60 5.95
CA GLY A 14 14.38 1.45 7.20
C GLY A 14 13.22 2.41 7.39
N LYS A 15 12.95 3.30 6.43
CA LYS A 15 11.77 4.19 6.46
C LYS A 15 10.60 3.61 5.69
N ASP A 16 9.42 4.01 6.15
CA ASP A 16 8.14 3.72 5.52
C ASP A 16 7.72 4.87 4.61
N TYR A 17 7.02 4.52 3.53
CA TYR A 17 6.38 5.44 2.59
C TYR A 17 4.96 4.96 2.31
N MET A 18 4.01 5.87 2.45
CA MET A 18 2.58 5.63 2.26
C MET A 18 2.27 5.78 0.76
N ALA A 19 2.33 4.69 0.01
CA ALA A 19 2.11 4.73 -1.43
C ALA A 19 0.63 4.93 -1.76
N THR A 20 0.39 5.65 -2.84
CA THR A 20 -0.97 5.83 -3.40
C THR A 20 -1.26 4.72 -4.42
N ASN A 21 -0.24 4.28 -5.17
CA ASN A 21 -0.35 3.22 -6.16
C ASN A 21 0.93 2.34 -6.21
N PRO A 22 0.87 1.06 -5.82
CA PRO A 22 -0.29 0.39 -5.21
C PRO A 22 -0.58 0.95 -3.81
N CYS A 23 -1.86 0.93 -3.39
CA CYS A 23 -2.28 1.40 -2.06
C CYS A 23 -1.71 0.50 -0.96
N ALA A 24 -0.53 0.84 -0.47
CA ALA A 24 0.23 0.05 0.47
C ALA A 24 1.19 0.92 1.28
N LYS A 25 1.55 0.46 2.47
CA LYS A 25 2.71 0.97 3.18
C LYS A 25 3.95 0.27 2.66
N MET A 26 4.87 1.00 2.06
CA MET A 26 6.13 0.48 1.54
C MET A 26 7.27 0.78 2.52
N THR A 27 7.98 -0.24 2.98
CA THR A 27 9.18 -0.11 3.80
C THR A 27 10.41 -0.29 2.92
N CYS A 28 11.32 0.68 2.91
CA CYS A 28 12.56 0.57 2.17
C CYS A 28 13.56 -0.35 2.89
N ASN A 29 13.97 -1.43 2.24
CA ASN A 29 14.95 -2.38 2.76
C ASN A 29 16.39 -2.04 2.32
N GLY A 30 16.53 -1.08 1.41
CA GLY A 30 17.80 -0.63 0.84
C GLY A 30 18.16 -1.33 -0.47
N ALA A 31 19.22 -0.82 -1.12
CA ALA A 31 19.67 -1.27 -2.44
C ALA A 31 18.54 -1.24 -3.50
N GLY A 32 17.62 -0.28 -3.40
CA GLY A 32 16.45 -0.17 -4.28
C GLY A 32 15.33 -1.18 -4.01
N SER A 33 15.45 -2.06 -3.02
CA SER A 33 14.43 -3.04 -2.65
C SER A 33 13.52 -2.49 -1.54
N TYR A 34 12.22 -2.73 -1.66
CA TYR A 34 11.21 -2.37 -0.67
C TYR A 34 10.19 -3.48 -0.49
N SER A 35 9.59 -3.56 0.70
CA SER A 35 8.50 -4.48 1.03
C SER A 35 7.21 -3.70 1.24
N GLY A 36 6.08 -4.24 0.81
CA GLY A 36 4.77 -3.58 0.91
C GLY A 36 3.81 -4.33 1.82
N VAL A 37 3.08 -3.61 2.67
CA VAL A 37 1.88 -4.11 3.36
C VAL A 37 0.66 -3.41 2.76
N GLY A 38 -0.18 -4.18 2.08
CA GLY A 38 -1.40 -3.69 1.46
C GLY A 38 -2.57 -3.53 2.43
N CYS A 39 -3.73 -3.17 1.88
CA CYS A 39 -4.99 -3.11 2.62
C CYS A 39 -5.46 -4.49 3.07
N THR A 40 -6.08 -4.55 4.25
CA THR A 40 -6.69 -5.77 4.78
C THR A 40 -8.15 -5.85 4.36
N PHE A 41 -8.57 -7.01 3.85
CA PHE A 41 -9.95 -7.27 3.47
C PHE A 41 -10.55 -8.42 4.27
N PRO A 42 -11.84 -8.37 4.61
CA PRO A 42 -12.53 -9.51 5.20
C PRO A 42 -12.53 -10.70 4.23
N ALA A 43 -12.32 -11.91 4.78
CA ALA A 43 -12.48 -13.14 4.03
C ALA A 43 -13.99 -13.46 3.91
N CYS A 44 -14.59 -13.16 2.77
CA CYS A 44 -16.00 -13.48 2.51
C CYS A 44 -16.15 -14.96 2.13
N LYS A 45 -17.14 -15.64 2.71
CA LYS A 45 -17.51 -17.03 2.34
C LYS A 45 -18.37 -17.12 1.08
N GLY A 46 -18.87 -15.98 0.59
CA GLY A 46 -19.75 -15.85 -0.57
C GLY A 46 -19.39 -14.61 -1.38
N GLU A 47 -20.39 -13.98 -2.00
CA GLU A 47 -20.17 -12.79 -2.81
C GLU A 47 -19.62 -11.62 -1.98
N SER A 48 -18.68 -10.88 -2.58
CA SER A 48 -18.10 -9.68 -1.99
C SER A 48 -18.25 -8.51 -2.95
N LYS A 49 -18.55 -7.33 -2.41
CA LYS A 49 -18.56 -6.08 -3.16
C LYS A 49 -17.36 -5.24 -2.74
N THR A 50 -16.57 -4.81 -3.73
CA THR A 50 -15.42 -3.93 -3.52
C THR A 50 -15.78 -2.53 -3.97
N VAL A 51 -15.70 -1.57 -3.06
CA VAL A 51 -15.82 -0.14 -3.34
C VAL A 51 -14.39 0.45 -3.40
N PRO A 52 -13.94 0.99 -4.54
CA PRO A 52 -12.64 1.61 -4.66
C PRO A 52 -12.41 2.70 -3.61
N GLY A 53 -11.21 2.76 -3.05
CA GLY A 53 -10.82 3.83 -2.13
C GLY A 53 -10.51 5.14 -2.88
N PRO A 54 -10.43 6.27 -2.16
CA PRO A 54 -10.05 7.55 -2.75
C PRO A 54 -8.59 7.56 -3.23
N ALA A 55 -8.25 8.48 -4.14
CA ALA A 55 -6.87 8.70 -4.59
C ALA A 55 -6.04 9.45 -3.53
N LYS A 56 -5.77 8.78 -2.40
CA LYS A 56 -5.01 9.30 -1.26
C LYS A 56 -3.88 8.34 -0.87
N PRO A 57 -2.88 8.75 -0.08
CA PRO A 57 -1.87 7.82 0.43
C PRO A 57 -2.46 6.72 1.32
N TYR A 58 -1.77 5.58 1.43
CA TYR A 58 -2.11 4.54 2.40
C TYR A 58 -2.14 5.10 3.84
N PRO A 59 -3.09 4.68 4.70
CA PRO A 59 -4.16 3.70 4.47
C PRO A 59 -5.44 4.29 3.88
N GLU A 60 -5.48 5.60 3.59
CA GLU A 60 -6.72 6.26 3.15
C GLU A 60 -7.19 5.81 1.76
N CYS A 61 -6.30 5.34 0.88
CA CYS A 61 -6.69 4.76 -0.41
C CYS A 61 -7.30 3.35 -0.31
N CYS A 62 -7.41 2.76 0.87
CA CYS A 62 -7.84 1.38 0.97
C CYS A 62 -9.29 1.22 0.50
N PRO A 63 -9.57 0.27 -0.42
CA PRO A 63 -10.93 0.01 -0.83
C PRO A 63 -11.70 -0.64 0.32
N THR A 64 -13.01 -0.43 0.32
CA THR A 64 -13.88 -1.08 1.28
C THR A 64 -14.44 -2.33 0.63
N VAL A 65 -14.27 -3.49 1.29
CA VAL A 65 -14.87 -4.74 0.84
C VAL A 65 -15.98 -5.12 1.82
N THR A 66 -17.19 -5.27 1.32
CA THR A 66 -18.35 -5.74 2.08
C THR A 66 -18.75 -7.12 1.60
N CYS A 67 -18.96 -8.05 2.54
CA CYS A 67 -19.55 -9.35 2.23
C CYS A 67 -21.08 -9.19 2.12
N ALA A 68 -21.67 -9.87 1.15
CA ALA A 68 -23.12 -9.94 0.97
C ALA A 68 -23.74 -11.05 1.84
#